data_AF-A0A1H3P7T3-F1
#
_entry.id   AF-A0A1H3P7T3-F1
#
_cell.length_a   1.000
_cell.length_b   1.000
_cell.length_c   1.000
_cell.angle_alpha   90.00
_cell.angle_beta   90.00
_cell.angle_gamma   90.00
#
_symmetry.space_group_name_H-M   'P 1'
#
loop_
_entity.id
_entity.type
_entity.pdbx_description
1 polymer ?
#
loop_
_entity_poly.entity_id
_entity_poly.type
_entity_poly.pdbx_seq_one_letter_code
_entity_poly.pdbx_strand_id
1 'polypeptide(L)'
;MKLKVPIDFQILTALSDGYRNNGANLAYILDRDRGYINTRLPVLADYELVERIGPSPNSGLYIITEKGQIAADHRDVYESEETDFETFIEKKL
;
A
#
# COMPACT_ATOMS: atom_id res chain seq x y z
N MET A 1 -0.25 0.74 -12.89
CA MET A 1 -0.04 1.48 -11.62
C MET A 1 1.43 1.85 -11.53
N LYS A 2 1.79 2.98 -10.91
CA LYS A 2 3.19 3.41 -10.76
C LYS A 2 3.54 3.59 -9.28
N LEU A 3 4.02 2.53 -8.67
CA LEU A 3 4.48 2.47 -7.28
C LEU A 3 5.88 3.09 -7.13
N LYS A 4 6.09 3.76 -5.99
CA LYS A 4 7.36 4.31 -5.56
C LYS A 4 8.12 3.26 -4.75
N VAL A 5 9.19 2.75 -5.35
CA VAL A 5 10.08 1.80 -4.69
C VAL A 5 11.14 2.57 -3.87
N PRO A 6 11.43 2.15 -2.61
CA PRO A 6 10.85 1.00 -1.90
C PRO A 6 9.60 1.34 -1.08
N ILE A 7 9.25 2.63 -0.96
CA ILE A 7 8.36 3.11 0.10
C ILE A 7 6.94 2.54 0.03
N ASP A 8 6.36 2.40 -1.16
CA ASP A 8 4.99 1.91 -1.29
C ASP A 8 4.88 0.46 -0.87
N PHE A 9 5.84 -0.37 -1.30
CA PHE A 9 5.93 -1.76 -0.86
C PHE A 9 6.17 -1.85 0.65
N GLN A 10 7.00 -0.98 1.22
CA GLN A 10 7.17 -0.92 2.68
C GLN A 10 5.88 -0.56 3.42
N ILE A 11 5.06 0.35 2.88
CA ILE A 11 3.74 0.66 3.44
C ILE A 11 2.81 -0.56 3.35
N LEU A 12 2.75 -1.22 2.20
CA LEU A 12 1.90 -2.40 2.01
C LEU A 12 2.34 -3.56 2.93
N THR A 13 3.63 -3.86 3.00
CA THR A 13 4.18 -4.85 3.93
C THR A 13 3.88 -4.51 5.39
N ALA A 14 3.91 -3.23 5.77
CA ALA A 14 3.56 -2.82 7.14
C ALA A 14 2.05 -2.94 7.46
N LEU A 15 1.20 -3.15 6.46
CA LEU A 15 -0.24 -3.36 6.59
C LEU A 15 -0.65 -4.82 6.32
N SER A 16 0.31 -5.71 5.97
CA SER A 16 0.02 -7.08 5.51
C SER A 16 -0.45 -8.02 6.62
N ASP A 17 -0.45 -7.58 7.87
CA ASP A 17 -1.08 -8.29 8.98
C ASP A 17 -2.62 -8.19 8.96
N GLY A 18 -3.17 -7.39 8.03
CA GLY A 18 -4.60 -7.14 7.88
C GLY A 18 -5.18 -6.21 8.94
N TYR A 19 -4.35 -5.68 9.85
CA TYR A 19 -4.81 -4.71 10.83
C TYR A 19 -4.79 -3.30 10.26
N ARG A 20 -5.75 -2.49 10.71
CA ARG A 20 -5.84 -1.09 10.30
C ARG A 20 -4.77 -0.25 10.96
N ASN A 21 -4.17 0.64 10.18
CA ASN A 21 -3.16 1.58 10.67
C ASN A 21 -3.37 2.99 10.12
N ASN A 22 -2.67 3.98 10.66
CA ASN A 22 -2.71 5.36 10.17
C ASN A 22 -1.33 5.86 9.74
N GLY A 23 -1.29 6.98 9.03
CA GLY A 23 -0.04 7.55 8.53
C GLY A 23 0.97 7.95 9.61
N ALA A 24 0.53 8.31 10.82
CA ALA A 24 1.44 8.63 11.92
C ALA A 24 2.16 7.37 12.45
N ASN A 25 1.42 6.29 12.63
CA ASN A 25 1.96 5.01 13.06
C ASN A 25 2.87 4.39 11.99
N LEU A 26 2.47 4.43 10.72
CA LEU A 26 3.28 3.92 9.61
C LEU A 26 4.59 4.71 9.47
N ALA A 27 4.55 6.03 9.63
CA ALA A 27 5.74 6.86 9.65
C ALA A 27 6.70 6.46 10.78
N TYR A 28 6.17 6.16 11.97
CA TYR A 28 6.96 5.67 13.09
C TYR A 28 7.56 4.28 12.84
N ILE A 29 6.76 3.32 12.35
CA ILE A 29 7.19 1.95 12.06
C ILE A 29 8.29 1.91 10.98
N LEU A 30 8.14 2.74 9.95
CA LEU A 30 9.06 2.75 8.80
C LEU A 30 10.27 3.69 9.00
N ASP A 31 10.31 4.45 10.09
CA ASP A 31 11.27 5.53 10.33
C ASP A 31 11.32 6.51 9.14
N ARG A 32 10.16 7.12 8.84
CA ARG A 32 9.96 8.00 7.68
C ARG A 32 9.19 9.27 8.04
N ASP A 33 9.34 10.28 7.19
CA ASP A 33 8.55 11.50 7.30
C ASP A 33 7.04 11.20 7.15
N ARG A 34 6.26 11.69 8.11
CA ARG A 34 4.80 11.52 8.13
C ARG A 34 4.13 12.24 6.97
N GLY A 35 4.64 13.41 6.57
CA GLY A 35 4.13 14.14 5.42
C GLY A 35 4.20 13.26 4.17
N TYR A 36 5.35 12.64 3.94
CA TYR A 36 5.56 11.75 2.82
C TYR A 36 4.64 10.52 2.86
N ILE A 37 4.52 9.82 3.99
CA ILE A 37 3.57 8.70 4.13
C ILE A 37 2.13 9.14 3.79
N ASN A 38 1.71 10.30 4.30
CA ASN A 38 0.38 10.84 4.02
C ASN A 38 0.17 11.24 2.55
N THR A 39 1.24 11.49 1.77
CA THR A 39 1.11 11.67 0.31
C THR A 39 1.00 10.35 -0.44
N ARG A 40 1.56 9.25 0.10
CA ARG A 40 1.53 7.93 -0.54
C ARG A 40 0.21 7.20 -0.31
N LEU A 41 -0.35 7.25 0.91
CA LEU A 41 -1.58 6.52 1.26
C LEU A 41 -2.78 6.80 0.34
N PRO A 42 -3.11 8.05 -0.05
CA PRO A 42 -4.16 8.31 -1.02
C PRO A 42 -3.87 7.71 -2.39
N VAL A 43 -2.62 7.76 -2.87
CA VAL A 43 -2.24 7.16 -4.15
C VAL A 43 -2.39 5.63 -4.13
N LEU A 44 -2.03 4.99 -3.02
CA LEU A 44 -2.23 3.55 -2.85
C LEU A 44 -3.71 3.19 -2.78
N ALA A 45 -4.55 4.08 -2.22
CA ALA A 45 -6.00 3.90 -2.20
C ALA A 45 -6.62 4.09 -3.59
N ASP A 46 -6.13 5.04 -4.39
CA ASP A 46 -6.56 5.23 -5.78
C ASP A 46 -6.23 4.03 -6.67
N TYR A 47 -5.20 3.24 -6.31
CA TYR A 47 -4.88 1.95 -6.94
C TYR A 47 -5.60 0.75 -6.31
N GLU A 48 -6.49 1.00 -5.35
CA GLU A 48 -7.25 -0.03 -4.63
C GLU A 48 -6.37 -1.03 -3.87
N LEU A 49 -5.13 -0.64 -3.51
CA LEU A 49 -4.20 -1.47 -2.74
C LEU A 49 -4.42 -1.33 -1.24
N VAL A 50 -5.02 -0.22 -0.81
CA VAL A 50 -5.49 -0.01 0.55
C VAL A 50 -6.87 0.62 0.51
N GLU A 51 -7.66 0.40 1.55
CA GLU A 51 -8.95 1.04 1.72
C GLU A 51 -8.90 1.99 2.91
N ARG A 52 -9.44 3.20 2.75
CA ARG A 52 -9.60 4.15 3.84
C ARG A 52 -10.86 3.80 4.63
N ILE A 53 -10.72 3.50 5.92
CA ILE A 53 -11.81 3.02 6.77
C ILE A 53 -12.05 3.87 8.01
N GLY A 54 -13.14 3.60 8.72
CA GLY A 54 -13.45 4.17 10.02
C GLY A 54 -14.72 5.05 10.01
N PRO A 55 -15.37 5.23 11.17
CA PRO A 55 -16.66 5.91 11.26
C PRO A 55 -16.56 7.42 11.01
N SER A 56 -15.37 8.00 11.18
CA SER A 56 -15.10 9.40 10.86
C SER A 56 -14.46 9.49 9.48
N PRO A 57 -14.92 10.41 8.60
CA PRO A 57 -14.29 10.67 7.31
C PRO A 57 -12.85 11.21 7.44
N ASN A 58 -12.39 11.49 8.66
CA ASN A 58 -11.04 11.98 8.97
C ASN A 58 -10.26 11.06 9.92
N SER A 59 -10.67 9.79 10.07
CA SER A 59 -9.98 8.80 10.90
C SER A 59 -8.49 8.62 10.53
N GLY A 60 -8.18 8.78 9.25
CA GLY A 60 -6.85 8.51 8.70
C GLY A 60 -6.45 7.03 8.79
N LEU A 61 -7.41 6.13 8.99
CA LEU A 61 -7.18 4.70 9.08
C LEU A 61 -7.25 4.06 7.70
N TYR A 62 -6.32 3.15 7.44
CA TYR A 62 -6.20 2.36 6.23
C TYR A 62 -6.07 0.89 6.59
N ILE A 63 -6.63 0.02 5.76
CA ILE A 63 -6.44 -1.43 5.78
C ILE A 63 -5.95 -1.87 4.41
N ILE A 64 -5.11 -2.90 4.34
CA ILE A 64 -4.69 -3.47 3.06
C ILE A 64 -5.86 -4.21 2.40
N THR A 65 -5.96 -4.14 1.08
CA THR A 65 -6.91 -4.96 0.31
C THR A 65 -6.26 -6.27 -0.10
N GLU A 66 -7.04 -7.21 -0.65
CA GLU A 66 -6.49 -8.42 -1.27
C GLU A 66 -5.51 -8.10 -2.42
N LYS A 67 -5.87 -7.12 -3.26
CA LYS A 67 -5.00 -6.59 -4.32
C LYS A 67 -3.70 -6.03 -3.75
N GLY A 68 -3.78 -5.29 -2.63
CA GLY A 68 -2.63 -4.78 -1.90
C GLY A 68 -1.73 -5.87 -1.34
N GLN A 69 -2.32 -6.95 -0.81
CA GLN A 69 -1.57 -8.09 -0.29
C GLN A 69 -0.79 -8.79 -1.40
N ILE A 70 -1.44 -9.08 -2.54
CA ILE A 70 -0.78 -9.67 -3.71
C ILE A 70 0.35 -8.75 -4.18
N ALA A 71 0.13 -7.43 -4.23
CA ALA A 71 1.16 -6.48 -4.61
C ALA A 71 2.35 -6.50 -3.63
N ALA A 72 2.09 -6.52 -2.31
CA ALA A 72 3.13 -6.57 -1.28
C ALA A 72 4.05 -7.78 -1.44
N ASP A 73 3.46 -8.94 -1.77
CA ASP A 73 4.17 -10.22 -1.85
C ASP A 73 4.99 -10.39 -3.14
N HIS A 74 4.74 -9.58 -4.18
CA HIS A 74 5.32 -9.74 -5.52
C HIS A 74 6.08 -8.49 -5.99
N ARG A 75 6.85 -7.86 -5.10
CA ARG A 75 7.70 -6.71 -5.45
C ARG A 75 8.70 -7.03 -6.57
N ASP A 76 9.27 -8.23 -6.54
CA ASP A 76 10.20 -8.75 -7.54
C ASP A 76 9.58 -8.76 -8.95
N VAL A 77 8.30 -9.10 -9.05
CA VAL A 77 7.55 -9.05 -10.31
C VAL A 77 7.34 -7.61 -10.77
N TYR A 78 7.06 -6.67 -9.86
CA TYR A 78 6.92 -5.25 -10.20
C TYR A 78 8.22 -4.62 -10.73
N GLU A 79 9.37 -5.03 -10.18
CA GLU A 79 10.69 -4.56 -10.62
C GLU A 79 11.19 -5.25 -11.91
N SER A 80 10.49 -6.28 -12.39
CA SER A 80 10.80 -6.96 -13.66
C SER A 80 10.26 -6.19 -14.87
N GLU A 81 11.10 -6.00 -15.89
CA GLU A 81 10.70 -5.37 -17.16
C GLU A 81 9.88 -6.29 -18.08
N GLU A 82 9.83 -7.59 -17.78
CA GLU A 82 9.25 -8.61 -18.66
C GLU A 82 7.75 -8.84 -18.43
N THR A 83 7.20 -8.37 -17.30
CA THR A 83 5.84 -8.67 -16.87
C THR A 83 5.02 -7.40 -16.70
N ASP A 84 3.85 -7.35 -17.35
CA ASP A 84 2.84 -6.34 -17.03
C ASP A 84 2.26 -6.62 -15.64
N PHE A 85 2.68 -5.83 -14.65
CA PHE A 85 2.38 -6.07 -13.25
C PHE A 85 0.88 -5.96 -12.93
N GLU A 86 0.15 -5.05 -13.60
CA GLU A 86 -1.30 -4.94 -13.39
C GLU A 86 -2.00 -6.21 -13.86
N THR A 87 -1.69 -6.68 -15.06
CA THR A 87 -2.22 -7.94 -15.60
C THR A 87 -1.83 -9.14 -14.73
N PHE A 88 -0.65 -9.12 -14.13
CA PHE A 88 -0.22 -10.16 -13.19
C PHE A 88 -1.11 -10.20 -11.94
N ILE A 89 -1.36 -9.04 -11.32
CA ILE A 89 -2.23 -8.93 -10.14
C ILE A 89 -3.67 -9.37 -10.47
N GLU A 90 -4.23 -8.90 -11.57
CA GLU A 90 -5.62 -9.22 -11.94
C GLU A 90 -5.85 -10.72 -12.19
N LYS A 91 -4.80 -11.48 -12.52
CA LYS A 91 -4.87 -12.95 -12.65
C LYS A 91 -4.79 -13.70 -11.31
N LYS A 92 -4.43 -13.00 -10.22
CA LYS A 92 -4.22 -13.54 -8.87
C LYS A 92 -5.38 -13.24 -7.93
N LEU A 93 -6.22 -12.26 -8.26
CA LEU A 93 -7.53 -11.97 -7.64
C LEU A 93 -8.55 -13.05 -8.03
#